data_AF-A0A959EQX2-F1
#
_entry.id   AF-A0A959EQX2-F1
#
_cell.length_a   1.000
_cell.length_b   1.000
_cell.length_c   1.000
_cell.angle_alpha   90.00
_cell.angle_beta   90.00
_cell.angle_gamma   90.00
#
_symmetry.space_group_name_H-M   'P 1'
#
loop_
_entity.id
_entity.type
_entity.pdbx_description
1 polymer ?
#
loop_
_entity_poly.entity_id
_entity_poly.type
_entity_poly.pdbx_seq_one_letter_code
_entity_poly.pdbx_strand_id
1 'polypeptide(L)' 'MQATAPYQPKNKIRLVTAASLFDGHDAAINIMRRIMQRSGAEIIHLGHNRSVREIVDTAIQEDVQGIAITSYQG' A
#
# COMPACT_ATOMS: atom_id res chain seq x y z
N MET A 1 -3.38 27.93 -7.24
CA MET A 1 -3.67 26.62 -6.60
C MET A 1 -2.85 26.56 -5.33
N GLN A 2 -3.48 26.48 -4.14
CA GLN A 2 -2.71 26.33 -2.89
C GLN A 2 -2.17 24.90 -2.82
N ALA A 3 -0.85 24.75 -2.73
CA ALA A 3 -0.23 23.46 -2.52
C ALA A 3 -0.51 22.99 -1.09
N THR A 4 -1.30 21.94 -0.93
CA THR A 4 -1.56 21.33 0.37
C THR A 4 -0.29 20.65 0.86
N ALA A 5 0.14 20.93 2.09
CA ALA A 5 1.30 20.27 2.68
C ALA A 5 1.01 18.75 2.84
N PRO A 6 2.00 17.88 2.56
CA PRO A 6 1.83 16.44 2.74
C PRO A 6 1.54 16.13 4.21
N TYR A 7 0.57 15.23 4.45
CA TYR A 7 0.24 14.77 5.78
C TYR A 7 1.45 14.13 6.45
N GLN A 8 1.65 14.36 7.75
CA GLN A 8 2.63 13.63 8.53
C GLN A 8 1.92 12.84 9.65
N PRO A 9 2.12 11.52 9.72
CA PRO A 9 1.49 10.72 10.76
C PRO A 9 2.12 11.03 12.12
N LYS A 10 1.28 11.06 13.15
CA LYS A 10 1.74 11.24 14.55
C LYS A 10 2.49 10.01 15.07
N ASN A 11 2.11 8.82 14.62
CA ASN A 11 2.71 7.55 15.00
C ASN A 11 3.44 6.94 13.81
N LYS A 12 4.35 5.99 14.08
CA LYS A 12 4.97 5.19 13.03
C LYS A 12 3.90 4.33 12.34
N ILE A 13 3.62 4.60 11.07
CA ILE A 13 2.63 3.86 10.27
C ILE A 13 3.37 2.95 9.30
N ARG A 14 3.01 1.66 9.31
CA ARG A 14 3.42 0.62 8.38
C ARG A 14 2.20 0.17 7.59
N LEU A 15 2.35 0.01 6.28
CA LEU A 15 1.27 -0.42 5.40
C LEU A 15 1.76 -1.51 4.45
N VAL A 16 0.92 -2.53 4.24
CA VAL A 16 1.11 -3.49 3.13
C VAL A 16 0.40 -2.96 1.89
N THR A 17 1.06 -3.03 0.74
CA THR A 17 0.49 -2.65 -0.56
C THR A 17 0.58 -3.81 -1.53
N ALA A 18 -0.52 -4.13 -2.21
CA ALA A 18 -0.57 -5.20 -3.22
C ALA A 18 -1.59 -4.88 -4.32
N ALA A 19 -1.37 -5.41 -5.53
CA ALA A 19 -2.44 -5.54 -6.52
C ALA A 19 -3.09 -6.93 -6.40
N SER A 20 -4.40 -6.98 -6.63
CA SER A 20 -5.23 -8.18 -6.53
C SER A 20 -4.77 -9.33 -7.44
N LEU A 21 -5.31 -10.54 -7.20
CA LEU A 21 -4.99 -11.72 -7.97
C LEU A 21 -5.40 -11.52 -9.45
N PHE A 22 -4.50 -11.84 -10.38
CA PHE A 22 -4.62 -11.58 -11.82
C PHE A 22 -4.68 -10.11 -12.26
N ASP A 23 -4.39 -9.17 -11.37
CA ASP A 23 -4.38 -7.75 -11.73
C ASP A 23 -2.96 -7.25 -12.02
N GLY A 24 -2.68 -6.95 -13.30
CA GLY A 24 -1.43 -6.35 -13.75
C GLY A 24 -1.37 -4.82 -13.61
N HIS A 25 -2.45 -4.15 -13.17
CA HIS A 25 -2.53 -2.69 -13.11
C HIS A 25 -1.89 -2.15 -11.83
N ASP A 26 -0.57 -2.11 -11.82
CA ASP A 26 0.21 -1.64 -10.68
C ASP A 26 0.47 -0.11 -10.69
N ALA A 27 0.03 0.60 -11.73
CA ALA A 27 0.29 2.04 -11.88
C ALA A 27 -0.28 2.84 -10.70
N ALA A 28 -1.52 2.55 -10.29
CA ALA A 28 -2.18 3.23 -9.19
C ALA A 28 -1.52 2.94 -7.84
N ILE A 29 -1.20 1.67 -7.55
CA ILE A 29 -0.54 1.31 -6.29
C ILE A 29 0.88 1.88 -6.22
N ASN A 30 1.58 1.99 -7.35
CA ASN A 30 2.90 2.61 -7.45
C ASN A 30 2.88 4.12 -7.18
N ILE A 31 1.85 4.84 -7.63
CA ILE A 31 1.68 6.26 -7.31
C ILE A 31 1.33 6.41 -5.83
N MET A 32 0.37 5.63 -5.33
CA MET A 32 -0.09 5.76 -3.95
C MET A 32 1.01 5.44 -2.95
N ARG A 33 1.80 4.38 -3.16
CA ARG A 33 2.94 4.07 -2.27
C ARG A 33 3.95 5.21 -2.21
N ARG A 34 4.22 5.89 -3.32
CA ARG A 34 5.16 7.04 -3.36
C ARG A 34 4.63 8.22 -2.55
N ILE A 35 3.32 8.49 -2.62
CA ILE A 35 2.66 9.55 -1.84
C ILE A 35 2.73 9.21 -0.34
N MET A 36 2.41 7.97 0.02
CA MET A 36 2.46 7.51 1.42
C MET A 36 3.89 7.52 1.99
N GLN A 37 4.88 7.07 1.21
CA GLN A 37 6.29 7.14 1.59
C GLN A 37 6.76 8.59 1.79
N ARG A 38 6.38 9.51 0.90
CA ARG A 38 6.67 10.94 1.05
C ARG A 38 6.00 11.56 2.28
N SER A 39 4.90 10.99 2.73
CA SER A 39 4.18 11.39 3.95
C SER A 39 4.82 10.80 5.23
N GLY A 40 5.83 9.93 5.11
CA GLY A 40 6.53 9.32 6.25
C GLY A 40 6.04 7.93 6.66
N ALA A 41 5.18 7.29 5.86
CA ALA A 41 4.75 5.91 6.11
C ALA A 41 5.77 4.89 5.58
N GLU A 42 6.00 3.82 6.32
CA GLU A 42 6.78 2.66 5.88
C GLU A 42 5.89 1.73 5.04
N ILE A 43 6.32 1.41 3.82
CA ILE A 43 5.52 0.61 2.89
C ILE A 43 6.21 -0.73 2.62
N ILE A 44 5.51 -1.82 2.94
CA ILE A 44 5.82 -3.17 2.48
C ILE A 44 5.05 -3.40 1.17
N HIS A 45 5.76 -3.47 0.06
CA HIS A 45 5.16 -3.65 -1.26
C HIS A 45 5.31 -5.09 -1.75
N LEU A 46 4.19 -5.79 -1.92
CA LEU A 46 4.17 -7.19 -2.35
C LEU A 46 4.10 -7.36 -3.87
N GLY A 47 3.89 -6.27 -4.62
CA GLY A 47 3.72 -6.32 -6.07
C GLY A 47 2.31 -6.71 -6.48
N HIS A 48 2.20 -7.32 -7.67
CA HIS A 48 0.93 -7.74 -8.26
C HIS A 48 0.70 -9.25 -8.17
N ASN A 49 -0.52 -9.69 -8.47
CA ASN A 49 -0.90 -11.11 -8.52
C ASN A 49 -0.70 -11.84 -7.17
N ARG A 50 -1.15 -11.21 -6.08
CA ARG A 50 -1.05 -11.78 -4.74
C ARG A 50 -2.37 -12.34 -4.26
N SER A 51 -2.32 -13.52 -3.67
CA SER A 51 -3.48 -14.12 -3.03
C SER A 51 -3.82 -13.38 -1.73
N VAL A 52 -5.10 -13.43 -1.33
CA VAL A 52 -5.55 -12.85 -0.05
C VAL A 52 -4.75 -13.42 1.12
N ARG A 53 -4.44 -14.72 1.07
CA ARG A 53 -3.67 -15.40 2.11
C ARG A 53 -2.27 -14.81 2.28
N GLU A 54 -1.52 -14.64 1.20
CA GLU A 54 -0.18 -14.04 1.26
C GLU A 54 -0.20 -12.61 1.81
N ILE A 55 -1.20 -11.81 1.40
CA ILE A 55 -1.35 -10.42 1.86
C ILE A 55 -1.61 -10.39 3.38
N VAL A 56 -2.52 -11.23 3.86
CA VAL A 56 -2.88 -11.31 5.29
C VAL A 56 -1.71 -11.85 6.12
N ASP A 57 -1.06 -12.92 5.66
CA ASP A 57 0.09 -13.50 6.37
C ASP A 57 1.23 -12.47 6.50
N THR A 58 1.50 -11.72 5.43
CA THR A 58 2.49 -10.62 5.47
C THR A 58 2.04 -9.52 6.44
N ALA A 59 0.78 -9.10 6.39
CA ALA A 59 0.28 -8.02 7.24
C ALA A 59 0.39 -8.36 8.73
N ILE A 60 0.15 -9.62 9.10
CA ILE A 60 0.30 -10.11 10.47
C ILE A 60 1.79 -10.15 10.87
N GLN A 61 2.64 -10.74 10.03
CA GLN A 61 4.07 -10.88 10.32
C GLN A 61 4.78 -9.53 10.46
N GLU A 62 4.39 -8.56 9.62
CA GLU A 62 4.97 -7.22 9.61
C GLU A 62 4.30 -6.27 10.61
N ASP A 63 3.29 -6.71 11.35
CA ASP A 63 2.52 -5.91 12.33
C ASP A 63 2.11 -4.55 11.76
N VAL A 64 1.44 -4.57 10.60
CA VAL A 64 1.03 -3.34 9.91
C VAL A 64 -0.30 -2.81 10.41
N GLN A 65 -0.45 -1.49 10.35
CA GLN A 65 -1.68 -0.80 10.75
C GLN A 65 -2.74 -0.80 9.65
N GLY A 66 -2.38 -1.16 8.41
CA GLY A 66 -3.33 -1.19 7.31
C GLY A 66 -2.80 -1.88 6.05
N ILE A 67 -3.75 -2.20 5.17
CA ILE A 67 -3.52 -2.87 3.90
C ILE A 67 -4.18 -2.02 2.81
N ALA A 68 -3.42 -1.66 1.78
CA ALA A 68 -3.95 -0.99 0.59
C ALA A 68 -3.88 -1.96 -0.61
N ILE A 69 -5.05 -2.22 -1.21
CA ILE A 69 -5.20 -3.13 -2.35
C ILE A 69 -5.74 -2.36 -3.55
N THR A 70 -5.17 -2.59 -4.72
CA THR A 70 -5.77 -2.19 -6.01
C THR A 70 -6.41 -3.39 -6.68
N SER A 71 -7.64 -3.21 -7.18
CA SER A 71 -8.41 -4.24 -7.87
C SER A 71 -9.07 -3.66 -9.11
N TYR A 72 -8.48 -3.94 -10.28
CA TYR A 72 -8.96 -3.52 -11.59
C TYR A 72 -9.56 -4.67 -12.42
N GLN A 73 -9.48 -5.91 -11.95
CA GLN A 73 -9.98 -7.11 -12.65
C GLN A 73 -11.13 -7.76 -11.86
N GLY A 74 -12.16 -6.96 -11.54
CA GLY A 74 -13.38 -7.43 -10.88
C GLY A 74 -14.26 -8.28 -11.77
#